data_AF-A0A7K3DE68-F1
#
_entry.id   AF-A0A7K3DE68-F1
#
_cell.length_a   1.000
_cell.length_b   1.000
_cell.length_c   1.000
_cell.angle_alpha   90.00
_cell.angle_beta   90.00
_cell.angle_gamma   90.00
#
_symmetry.space_group_name_H-M   'P 1'
#
loop_
_entity.id
_entity.type
_entity.pdbx_description
1 polymer ?
#
loop_
_entity_poly.entity_id
_entity_poly.type
_entity_poly.pdbx_seq_one_letter_code
_entity_poly.pdbx_strand_id
1 'polypeptide(L)'
;MPAHGPAPAGTSLALDLALTVRHDGRGGVADELAAPEGLTAWVRGRPDAFPYADGFRAGPRDLDRVRDVRAAVRALFARAVRPGEPSPADAHRLLPVPEALDRLNAA
;
A
#
# COMPACT_ATOMS: atom_id res chain seq x y z
N MET A 1 -26.90 12.64 -11.64
CA MET A 1 -26.45 11.41 -10.95
C MET A 1 -25.68 10.59 -11.96
N PRO A 2 -24.34 10.63 -12.00
CA PRO A 2 -23.60 9.79 -12.93
C PRO A 2 -23.56 8.36 -12.39
N ALA A 3 -23.99 7.41 -13.21
CA ALA A 3 -23.88 5.98 -12.94
C ALA A 3 -22.41 5.56 -13.04
N HIS A 4 -21.83 5.08 -11.94
CA HIS A 4 -20.49 4.52 -11.93
C HIS A 4 -20.58 3.10 -12.50
N GLY A 5 -20.04 2.89 -13.71
CA GLY A 5 -19.93 1.57 -14.33
C GLY A 5 -19.13 0.60 -13.47
N PRO A 6 -19.15 -0.72 -13.78
CA PRO A 6 -18.40 -1.71 -13.02
C PRO A 6 -16.93 -1.30 -12.96
N ALA A 7 -16.43 -1.14 -11.74
CA ALA A 7 -15.07 -0.76 -11.45
C ALA A 7 -14.11 -1.72 -12.19
N PRO A 8 -13.14 -1.22 -12.99
CA PRO A 8 -12.19 -2.09 -13.66
C PRO A 8 -11.43 -2.93 -12.62
N ALA A 9 -10.93 -4.11 -13.02
CA ALA A 9 -10.18 -5.02 -12.13
C ALA A 9 -8.98 -4.38 -11.38
N GLY A 10 -8.58 -3.15 -11.75
CA GLY A 10 -7.59 -2.32 -11.05
C GLY A 10 -8.12 -1.47 -9.89
N THR A 11 -9.40 -1.59 -9.48
CA THR A 11 -10.02 -0.65 -8.52
C THR A 11 -9.46 -0.67 -7.10
N SER A 12 -8.51 -1.54 -6.73
CA SER A 12 -7.71 -1.17 -5.57
C SER A 12 -6.34 -1.79 -5.40
N LEU A 13 -5.47 -1.69 -6.41
CA LEU A 13 -4.05 -2.02 -6.23
C LEU A 13 -3.42 -1.25 -5.04
N ALA A 14 -3.87 -0.01 -4.81
CA ALA A 14 -3.47 0.80 -3.66
C ALA A 14 -3.96 0.20 -2.31
N LEU A 15 -5.21 -0.25 -2.23
CA LEU A 15 -5.72 -0.91 -1.02
C LEU A 15 -5.07 -2.27 -0.81
N ASP A 16 -4.90 -3.06 -1.87
CA ASP A 16 -4.16 -4.33 -1.84
C ASP A 16 -2.75 -4.13 -1.28
N LEU A 17 -2.07 -3.07 -1.73
CA LEU A 17 -0.75 -2.70 -1.22
C LEU A 17 -0.84 -2.31 0.26
N ALA A 18 -1.84 -1.52 0.66
CA ALA A 18 -2.04 -1.15 2.06
C ALA A 18 -2.31 -2.35 2.98
N LEU A 19 -3.02 -3.37 2.47
CA LEU A 19 -3.41 -4.60 3.18
C LEU A 19 -2.29 -5.63 3.34
N THR A 20 -1.13 -5.43 2.69
CA THR A 20 0.06 -6.26 2.93
C THR A 20 0.59 -6.16 4.36
N VAL A 21 0.17 -5.12 5.11
CA VAL A 21 0.43 -4.99 6.55
C VAL A 21 -0.89 -5.18 7.29
N ARG A 22 -1.03 -6.33 7.97
CA ARG A 22 -2.24 -6.73 8.69
C ARG A 22 -1.94 -7.07 10.14
N HIS A 23 -2.94 -6.91 11.00
CA HIS A 23 -2.85 -7.49 12.34
C HIS A 23 -2.91 -9.02 12.26
N ASP A 24 -2.06 -9.69 13.01
CA ASP A 24 -1.95 -11.16 13.02
C ASP A 24 -2.95 -11.85 13.97
N GLY A 25 -3.83 -11.06 14.60
CA GLY A 25 -4.81 -11.55 15.58
C GLY A 25 -4.24 -11.87 16.97
N ARG A 26 -2.93 -11.66 17.19
CA ARG A 26 -2.22 -11.90 18.46
C ARG A 26 -1.61 -10.63 19.06
N GLY A 27 -2.02 -9.47 18.55
CA GLY A 27 -1.46 -8.16 18.93
C GLY A 27 -0.20 -7.77 18.15
N GLY A 28 0.24 -8.62 17.22
CA GLY A 28 1.34 -8.32 16.31
C GLY A 28 0.87 -7.74 14.98
N VAL A 29 1.85 -7.39 14.15
CA VAL A 29 1.66 -6.91 12.79
C VAL A 29 2.43 -7.85 11.85
N ALA A 30 1.71 -8.50 10.94
CA ALA A 30 2.29 -9.26 9.85
C ALA A 30 2.52 -8.33 8.65
N ASP A 31 3.74 -8.35 8.11
CA ASP A 31 4.12 -7.61 6.90
C ASP A 31 4.52 -8.60 5.80
N GLU A 32 3.70 -8.70 4.75
CA GLU A 32 3.97 -9.55 3.58
C GLU A 32 5.13 -9.01 2.73
N LEU A 33 5.46 -7.72 2.84
CA LEU A 33 6.59 -7.08 2.17
C LEU A 33 7.74 -6.85 3.17
N ALA A 34 7.99 -7.80 4.07
CA ALA A 34 9.12 -7.77 4.99
C ALA A 34 10.49 -7.95 4.29
N ALA A 35 10.50 -8.62 3.12
CA ALA A 35 11.70 -8.91 2.33
C ALA A 35 11.41 -8.86 0.81
N PRO A 36 12.44 -8.72 -0.05
CA PRO A 36 12.25 -8.58 -1.51
C PRO A 36 11.55 -9.78 -2.17
N GLU A 37 11.67 -10.97 -1.58
CA GLU A 37 10.97 -12.18 -2.02
C GLU A 37 9.44 -12.02 -1.88
N GLY A 38 8.99 -11.35 -0.83
CA GLY A 38 7.58 -11.03 -0.60
C GLY A 38 7.04 -10.09 -1.67
N LEU A 39 7.79 -9.05 -2.03
CA LEU A 39 7.41 -8.15 -3.14
C LEU A 39 7.40 -8.88 -4.49
N THR A 40 8.39 -9.74 -4.73
CA THR A 40 8.45 -10.58 -5.93
C THR A 40 7.20 -11.47 -6.05
N ALA A 41 6.80 -12.13 -4.96
CA ALA A 41 5.61 -12.97 -4.93
C ALA A 41 4.32 -12.14 -5.10
N TRP A 42 4.23 -10.97 -4.46
CA TRP A 42 3.07 -10.09 -4.51
C TRP A 42 2.77 -9.57 -5.93
N VAL A 43 3.81 -9.21 -6.69
CA VAL A 43 3.69 -8.79 -8.10
C VAL A 43 3.32 -9.98 -8.99
N ARG A 44 4.01 -11.12 -8.84
CA ARG A 44 3.75 -12.35 -9.63
C ARG A 44 2.34 -12.91 -9.43
N GLY A 45 1.77 -12.76 -8.24
CA GLY A 45 0.39 -13.17 -7.94
C GLY A 45 -0.68 -12.29 -8.59
N ARG A 46 -0.32 -11.24 -9.33
CA ARG A 46 -1.26 -10.27 -9.92
C ARG A 46 -0.93 -9.98 -11.41
N PRO A 47 -0.94 -11.00 -12.29
CA PRO A 47 -0.59 -10.83 -13.70
C PRO A 47 -1.52 -9.86 -14.44
N ASP A 48 -2.78 -9.73 -14.00
CA ASP A 48 -3.74 -8.80 -14.59
C ASP A 48 -3.42 -7.33 -14.28
N ALA A 49 -2.74 -7.05 -13.16
CA ALA A 49 -2.34 -5.70 -12.77
C ALA A 49 -0.93 -5.33 -13.27
N PHE A 50 -0.07 -6.33 -13.49
CA PHE A 50 1.32 -6.15 -13.90
C PHE A 50 1.62 -6.98 -15.15
N PRO A 51 1.59 -6.38 -16.35
CA PRO A 51 2.15 -7.00 -17.54
C PRO A 51 3.60 -7.40 -17.27
N TYR A 52 3.99 -8.63 -17.63
CA TYR A 52 5.32 -9.21 -17.41
C TYR A 52 5.68 -9.59 -15.94
N ALA A 53 4.67 -9.82 -15.09
CA ALA A 53 4.88 -10.23 -13.70
C ALA A 53 5.76 -11.49 -13.54
N ASP A 54 5.66 -12.48 -14.44
CA ASP A 54 6.39 -13.76 -14.36
C ASP A 54 7.92 -13.60 -14.31
N GLY A 55 8.44 -12.59 -15.01
CA GLY A 55 9.87 -12.26 -15.04
C GLY A 55 10.34 -11.38 -13.87
N PHE A 56 9.42 -10.74 -13.14
CA PHE A 56 9.75 -9.76 -12.14
C PHE A 56 10.51 -10.36 -10.94
N ARG A 57 11.57 -9.69 -10.50
CA ARG A 57 12.39 -10.01 -9.32
C ARG A 57 12.72 -8.69 -8.64
N ALA A 58 12.24 -8.48 -7.42
CA ALA A 58 12.53 -7.27 -6.67
C ALA A 58 13.90 -7.33 -6.01
N GLY A 59 14.65 -6.24 -6.08
CA GLY A 59 15.81 -6.00 -5.21
C GLY A 59 15.45 -5.23 -3.94
N PRO A 60 16.41 -5.05 -3.01
CA PRO A 60 16.20 -4.26 -1.78
C PRO A 60 15.73 -2.83 -2.05
N ARG A 61 16.27 -2.17 -3.08
CA ARG A 61 15.87 -0.80 -3.44
C ARG A 61 14.44 -0.71 -3.97
N ASP A 62 13.97 -1.73 -4.68
CA ASP A 62 12.59 -1.77 -5.17
C ASP A 62 11.61 -1.95 -4.00
N LEU A 63 12.01 -2.78 -3.02
CA LEU A 63 11.26 -2.96 -1.79
C LEU A 63 11.13 -1.66 -1.00
N ASP A 64 12.21 -0.90 -0.83
CA ASP A 64 12.19 0.38 -0.11
C ASP A 64 11.22 1.37 -0.77
N ARG A 65 11.30 1.53 -2.10
CA ARG A 65 10.37 2.40 -2.85
C ARG A 65 8.92 1.99 -2.69
N VAL A 66 8.61 0.69 -2.80
CA VAL A 66 7.24 0.20 -2.64
C VAL A 66 6.73 0.39 -1.21
N ARG A 67 7.60 0.27 -0.21
CA ARG A 67 7.26 0.57 1.19
C ARG A 67 6.95 2.04 1.41
N ASP A 68 7.68 2.95 0.77
CA ASP A 68 7.40 4.39 0.81
C ASP A 68 6.02 4.70 0.21
N VAL A 69 5.72 4.13 -0.97
CA VAL A 69 4.38 4.27 -1.59
C VAL A 69 3.29 3.70 -0.69
N ARG A 70 3.50 2.52 -0.11
CA ARG A 70 2.56 1.90 0.83
C ARG A 70 2.30 2.79 2.05
N ALA A 71 3.34 3.41 2.60
CA ALA A 71 3.20 4.32 3.73
C ALA A 71 2.36 5.55 3.36
N ALA A 72 2.62 6.17 2.20
CA ALA A 72 1.85 7.30 1.70
C ALA A 72 0.38 6.93 1.48
N VAL A 73 0.11 5.80 0.82
CA VAL A 73 -1.26 5.29 0.58
C VAL A 73 -2.00 5.05 1.89
N ARG A 74 -1.37 4.41 2.88
CA ARG A 74 -1.98 4.18 4.20
C ARG A 74 -2.31 5.48 4.92
N ALA A 75 -1.45 6.49 4.83
CA ALA A 75 -1.71 7.80 5.41
C ALA A 75 -2.92 8.49 4.75
N LEU A 76 -3.04 8.40 3.42
CA LEU A 76 -4.17 8.94 2.68
C LEU A 76 -5.48 8.20 3.01
N PHE A 77 -5.45 6.86 3.11
CA PHE A 77 -6.62 6.10 3.53
C PHE A 77 -7.04 6.44 4.96
N ALA A 78 -6.10 6.48 5.91
CA ALA A 78 -6.39 6.88 7.29
C ALA A 78 -7.04 8.27 7.36
N ARG A 79 -6.63 9.20 6.49
CA ARG A 79 -7.25 10.51 6.37
C ARG A 79 -8.65 10.47 5.78
N ALA A 80 -8.86 9.67 4.74
CA ALA A 80 -10.12 9.55 4.01
C ALA A 80 -11.20 8.81 4.82
N VAL A 81 -10.81 7.80 5.60
CA VAL A 81 -11.72 6.99 6.42
C VAL A 81 -11.93 7.54 7.84
N ARG A 82 -11.43 8.76 8.14
CA ARG A 82 -11.56 9.39 9.46
C ARG A 82 -13.02 9.29 9.99
N PRO A 83 -13.26 8.57 11.09
CA PRO A 83 -14.47 8.72 11.89
C PRO A 83 -14.33 9.88 12.92
N GLY A 84 -13.11 10.42 13.08
CA GLY A 84 -12.67 11.33 14.14
C GLY A 84 -11.14 11.45 14.14
N GLU A 85 -10.54 11.93 15.25
CA GLU A 85 -9.07 12.00 15.41
C GLU A 85 -8.37 10.64 15.21
N PRO A 86 -7.11 10.62 14.69
CA PRO A 86 -6.35 9.38 14.51
C PRO A 86 -6.23 8.59 15.81
N SER A 87 -6.21 7.26 15.72
CA SER A 87 -5.95 6.43 16.90
C SER A 87 -4.55 6.73 17.44
N PRO A 88 -4.31 6.59 18.76
CA PRO A 88 -2.98 6.77 19.35
C PRO A 88 -1.89 5.88 18.73
N ALA A 89 -2.28 4.73 18.16
CA ALA A 89 -1.36 3.81 17.49
C ALA A 89 -0.81 4.35 16.16
N ASP A 90 -1.60 5.17 15.45
CA ASP A 90 -1.23 5.74 14.16
C ASP A 90 -0.59 7.13 14.31
N ALA A 91 -0.94 7.85 15.37
CA ALA A 91 -0.50 9.22 15.60
C ALA A 91 1.02 9.39 15.60
N HIS A 92 1.77 8.38 16.04
CA HIS A 92 3.25 8.43 16.12
C HIS A 92 3.95 7.95 14.83
N ARG A 93 3.20 7.52 13.82
CA ARG A 93 3.72 6.87 12.60
C ARG A 93 3.32 7.55 11.30
N LEU A 94 2.39 8.51 11.34
CA LEU A 94 1.92 9.20 10.15
C LEU A 94 2.80 10.40 9.81
N LEU A 95 3.20 10.50 8.54
CA LEU A 95 3.86 11.67 7.99
C LEU A 95 2.90 12.87 7.97
N PRO A 96 3.41 14.11 8.13
CA PRO A 96 2.66 15.32 7.83
C PRO A 96 2.10 15.29 6.41
N VAL A 97 0.86 15.76 6.24
CA VAL A 97 0.10 15.70 4.98
C VAL A 97 0.86 16.28 3.77
N PRO A 98 1.52 17.45 3.86
CA PRO A 98 2.26 18.00 2.72
C PRO A 98 3.40 17.06 2.29
N GLU A 99 4.10 16.49 3.26
CA GLU A 99 5.25 15.61 3.02
C GLU A 99 4.84 14.26 2.39
N ALA A 100 3.66 13.76 2.75
CA ALA A 100 3.08 12.57 2.14
C ALA A 100 2.69 12.79 0.67
N LEU A 101 2.15 13.98 0.34
CA LEU A 101 1.77 14.34 -1.02
C LEU A 101 3.00 14.55 -1.91
N ASP A 102 4.03 15.22 -1.39
CA ASP A 102 5.27 15.47 -2.13
C ASP A 102 6.00 14.16 -2.47
N ARG A 103 6.07 13.22 -1.52
CA ARG A 103 6.64 11.88 -1.77
C ARG A 103 5.87 11.09 -2.83
N LEU A 104 4.53 11.15 -2.82
CA LEU A 104 3.70 10.43 -3.78
C LEU A 104 3.84 11.00 -5.20
N ASN A 105 3.88 12.32 -5.34
CA ASN A 105 4.01 12.98 -6.64
C ASN A 105 5.40 12.84 -7.26
N ALA A 106 6.41 12.47 -6.47
CA ALA A 106 7.80 12.28 -6.90
C ALA A 106 8.16 10.81 -7.23
N ALA A 107 7.24 9.86 -7.05
CA ALA A 107 7.44 8.43 -7.26
C ALA A 107 7.03 7.95 -8.66
#